data_AF-A0A161M207-F1
#
_entry.id   AF-A0A161M207-F1
#
_cell.length_a   1.000
_cell.length_b   1.000
_cell.length_c   1.000
_cell.angle_alpha   90.00
_cell.angle_beta   90.00
_cell.angle_gamma   90.00
#
_symmetry.space_group_name_H-M   'P 1'
#
loop_
_entity.id
_entity.type
_entity.pdbx_description
1 polymer ?
#
loop_
_entity_poly.entity_id
_entity_poly.type
_entity_poly.pdbx_seq_one_letter_code
_entity_poly.pdbx_strand_id
1 'polypeptide(L)'
;QTYNQTILLTSKCRLIAFFITNLIKQWYSTLPTEKRITITDTLVNRHWLTGHILNLTHDKNRIRKVWQRTRNPSGKTRFNRLARRIKWELDNHRISRYRSYLEGITPGYSCLWKETKRLLNEHCQIFSLQVGDRIVTSAEEKCEVIAAHLENTIHTILTR
;
A
#
# COMPACT_ATOMS: atom_id res chain seq x y z
N GLN A 1 -30.11 -26.03 45.09
CA GLN A 1 -28.64 -26.23 44.98
C GLN A 1 -28.05 -25.60 43.71
N THR A 2 -28.82 -25.52 42.62
CA THR A 2 -28.43 -24.95 41.32
C THR A 2 -28.15 -23.44 41.30
N TYR A 3 -28.89 -22.64 42.08
CA TYR A 3 -28.73 -21.17 42.15
C TYR A 3 -27.36 -20.72 42.71
N ASN A 4 -26.84 -21.42 43.72
CA ASN A 4 -25.53 -21.10 44.29
C ASN A 4 -24.39 -21.50 43.35
N GLN A 5 -24.59 -22.54 42.54
CA GLN A 5 -23.61 -22.98 41.53
C GLN A 5 -23.54 -21.99 40.34
N THR A 6 -24.66 -21.41 39.91
CA THR A 6 -24.67 -20.40 38.82
C THR A 6 -24.06 -19.07 39.26
N ILE A 7 -24.27 -18.64 40.51
CA ILE A 7 -23.61 -17.44 41.09
C ILE A 7 -22.09 -17.64 41.21
N LEU A 8 -21.66 -18.83 41.65
CA LEU A 8 -20.24 -19.16 41.75
C LEU A 8 -19.57 -19.21 40.37
N LEU A 9 -20.26 -19.78 39.37
CA LEU A 9 -19.75 -19.86 38.00
C LEU A 9 -19.66 -18.48 37.34
N THR A 10 -20.68 -17.63 37.48
CA THR A 10 -20.67 -16.26 36.95
C THR A 10 -19.61 -15.39 37.62
N SER A 11 -19.38 -15.56 38.93
CA SER A 11 -18.32 -14.86 39.65
C SER A 11 -16.92 -15.29 39.21
N LYS A 12 -16.70 -16.59 38.98
CA LYS A 12 -15.45 -17.12 38.42
C LYS A 12 -15.21 -16.64 36.99
N CYS A 13 -16.24 -16.61 36.15
CA CYS A 13 -16.13 -16.07 34.79
C CYS A 13 -15.80 -14.57 34.77
N ARG A 14 -16.34 -13.78 35.72
CA ARG A 14 -15.98 -12.36 35.87
C ARG A 14 -14.53 -12.17 36.30
N LEU A 15 -14.02 -13.00 37.21
CA LEU A 15 -12.61 -12.97 37.60
C LEU A 15 -11.70 -13.33 36.43
N ILE A 16 -12.01 -14.39 35.68
CA ILE A 16 -11.23 -14.77 34.49
C ILE A 16 -11.25 -13.65 33.43
N ALA A 17 -12.41 -13.05 33.18
CA ALA A 17 -12.52 -11.89 32.27
C ALA A 17 -11.71 -10.68 32.77
N PHE A 18 -11.70 -10.42 34.08
CA PHE A 18 -10.88 -9.38 34.69
C PHE A 18 -9.38 -9.66 34.51
N PHE A 19 -8.93 -10.90 34.75
CA PHE A 19 -7.54 -11.29 34.55
C PHE A 19 -7.12 -11.21 33.08
N ILE A 20 -7.96 -11.67 32.15
CA ILE A 20 -7.67 -11.59 30.71
C ILE A 20 -7.60 -10.13 30.25
N THR A 21 -8.53 -9.27 30.67
CA THR A 21 -8.51 -7.85 30.30
C THR A 21 -7.32 -7.11 30.91
N ASN A 22 -6.89 -7.48 32.12
CA ASN A 22 -5.70 -6.91 32.76
C ASN A 22 -4.40 -7.39 32.09
N LEU A 23 -4.31 -8.68 31.74
CA LEU A 23 -3.23 -9.24 30.94
C LEU A 23 -3.11 -8.56 29.57
N ILE A 24 -4.23 -8.31 28.89
CA ILE A 24 -4.24 -7.59 27.61
C ILE A 24 -3.76 -6.15 27.80
N LYS A 25 -4.22 -5.44 28.84
CA LYS A 25 -3.76 -4.07 29.15
C LYS A 25 -2.27 -4.01 29.50
N GLN A 26 -1.78 -4.98 30.27
CA GLN A 26 -0.36 -5.09 30.62
C GLN A 26 0.50 -5.42 29.39
N TRP A 27 0.01 -6.30 28.52
CA TRP A 27 0.69 -6.62 27.27
C TRP A 27 0.74 -5.43 26.30
N TYR A 28 -0.36 -4.69 26.17
CA TYR A 28 -0.43 -3.47 25.36
C TYR A 28 0.50 -2.35 25.85
N SER A 29 0.77 -2.26 27.16
CA SER A 29 1.67 -1.25 27.74
C SER A 29 3.15 -1.63 27.64
N THR A 30 3.46 -2.92 27.48
CA THR A 30 4.84 -3.41 27.25
C THR A 30 5.29 -3.35 25.79
N LEU A 31 4.38 -3.04 24.85
CA LEU A 31 4.75 -2.87 23.45
C LEU A 31 5.58 -1.59 23.28
N PRO A 32 6.77 -1.65 22.65
CA PRO A 32 7.53 -0.45 22.30
C PRO A 32 6.63 0.50 21.52
N THR A 33 6.57 1.77 21.95
CA THR A 33 5.82 2.83 21.27
C THR A 33 6.56 3.24 20.00
N GLU A 34 6.89 2.29 19.13
CA GLU A 34 7.52 2.57 17.86
C GLU A 34 6.56 2.24 16.72
N LYS A 35 6.27 3.31 15.97
CA LYS A 35 5.55 3.37 14.69
C LYS A 35 4.03 3.34 14.78
N ARG A 36 3.47 4.24 15.60
CA ARG A 36 2.20 4.91 15.25
C ARG A 36 2.45 5.84 14.06
N ILE A 37 2.61 5.26 12.86
CA ILE A 37 2.51 6.03 11.62
C ILE A 37 1.02 6.30 11.42
N THR A 38 0.57 7.47 11.87
CA THR A 38 -0.82 7.91 11.72
C THR A 38 -1.13 8.13 10.25
N ILE A 39 -2.36 7.79 9.87
CA ILE A 39 -2.99 7.86 8.54
C ILE A 39 -2.98 9.28 7.93
N THR A 40 -2.40 10.27 8.60
CA THR A 40 -2.12 11.63 8.12
C THR A 40 -1.01 11.70 7.05
N ASP A 41 -0.24 10.62 6.85
CA ASP A 41 0.88 10.57 5.88
C ASP A 41 0.48 10.72 4.41
N THR A 42 -0.80 10.52 4.08
CA THR A 42 -1.27 10.62 2.69
C THR A 42 -1.33 12.06 2.17
N LEU A 43 -1.42 13.06 3.05
CA LEU A 43 -1.41 14.50 2.70
C LEU A 43 -0.03 15.17 2.89
N VAL A 44 0.90 14.53 3.59
CA VAL A 44 2.30 14.99 3.82
C VAL A 44 3.28 14.41 2.78
N ASN A 45 2.75 13.71 1.77
CA ASN A 45 3.49 13.07 0.68
C ASN A 45 4.13 14.09 -0.30
N ARG A 46 4.76 15.17 0.19
CA ARG A 46 5.80 15.94 -0.50
C ARG A 46 7.11 16.04 0.29
N HIS A 47 7.12 15.75 1.60
CA HIS A 47 8.33 15.83 2.44
C HIS A 47 9.29 14.64 2.26
N TRP A 48 8.86 13.59 1.55
CA TRP A 48 9.62 12.37 1.27
C TRP A 48 10.50 12.45 0.01
N LEU A 49 10.45 13.56 -0.72
CA LEU A 49 11.31 13.81 -1.88
C LEU A 49 12.46 14.69 -1.40
N THR A 50 13.70 14.20 -1.54
CA THR A 50 14.90 14.98 -1.22
C THR A 50 14.84 16.34 -1.91
N GLY A 51 15.21 17.41 -1.19
CA GLY A 51 15.18 18.79 -1.72
C GLY A 51 15.89 18.93 -3.08
N HIS A 52 16.90 18.10 -3.34
CA HIS A 52 17.56 17.98 -4.63
C HIS A 52 16.61 17.61 -5.79
N ILE A 53 15.74 16.60 -5.62
CA ILE A 53 14.79 16.15 -6.65
C ILE A 53 13.73 17.23 -6.93
N LEU A 54 13.31 17.95 -5.88
CA LEU A 54 12.39 19.08 -6.01
C LEU A 54 13.02 20.21 -6.83
N ASN A 55 14.28 20.56 -6.55
CA ASN A 55 15.03 21.56 -7.31
C ASN A 55 15.17 21.16 -8.79
N LEU A 56 15.53 19.90 -9.07
CA LEU A 56 15.59 19.38 -10.43
C LEU A 56 14.22 19.46 -11.14
N THR A 57 13.13 19.19 -10.43
CA THR A 57 11.77 19.26 -10.97
C THR A 57 11.39 20.70 -11.31
N HIS A 58 11.72 21.65 -10.44
CA HIS A 58 11.53 23.08 -10.67
C HIS A 58 12.30 23.52 -11.92
N ASP A 59 13.57 23.15 -12.03
CA ASP A 59 14.41 23.47 -13.19
C ASP A 59 13.88 22.85 -14.48
N LYS A 60 13.46 21.58 -14.44
CA LYS A 60 12.82 20.92 -15.59
C LYS A 60 11.59 21.70 -16.04
N ASN A 61 10.74 22.13 -15.11
CA ASN A 61 9.53 22.88 -15.41
C ASN A 61 9.85 24.27 -15.98
N ARG A 62 10.87 24.95 -15.46
CA ARG A 62 11.36 26.22 -16.01
C ARG A 62 11.83 26.06 -17.46
N ILE A 63 12.65 25.06 -17.75
CA ILE A 63 13.13 24.80 -19.12
C ILE A 63 11.98 24.39 -20.05
N ARG A 64 11.00 23.62 -19.57
CA ARG A 64 9.79 23.29 -20.35
C ARG A 64 9.05 24.56 -20.78
N LYS A 65 8.82 25.50 -19.85
CA LYS A 65 8.15 26.78 -20.15
C LYS A 65 8.89 27.57 -21.23
N VAL A 66 10.21 27.68 -21.12
CA VAL A 66 11.04 28.37 -22.12
C VAL A 66 10.95 27.67 -23.48
N TRP A 67 11.14 26.35 -23.52
CA TRP A 67 11.09 25.59 -24.77
C TRP A 67 9.72 25.65 -25.44
N GLN A 68 8.62 25.60 -24.69
CA GLN A 68 7.28 25.70 -25.27
C GLN A 68 7.04 27.05 -25.98
N ARG A 69 7.64 28.13 -25.47
CA ARG A 69 7.56 29.47 -26.05
C ARG A 69 8.50 29.65 -27.24
N THR A 70 9.76 29.22 -27.12
CA THR A 70 10.79 29.51 -28.12
C THR A 70 10.95 28.42 -29.18
N ARG A 71 10.44 27.21 -28.91
CA ARG A 71 10.63 25.98 -29.70
C ARG A 71 12.09 25.65 -30.05
N ASN A 72 13.06 26.21 -29.32
CA ASN A 72 14.48 25.98 -29.57
C ASN A 72 14.90 24.53 -29.25
N PRO A 73 15.56 23.80 -30.18
CA PRO A 73 16.04 22.43 -29.97
C PRO A 73 16.96 22.26 -28.76
N SER A 74 17.84 23.23 -28.47
CA SER A 74 18.73 23.18 -27.30
C SER A 74 17.96 23.10 -25.97
N GLY A 75 16.84 23.82 -25.88
CA GLY A 75 15.92 23.77 -24.75
C GLY A 75 15.27 22.39 -24.59
N LYS A 76 14.90 21.74 -25.70
CA LYS A 76 14.36 20.38 -25.69
C LYS A 76 15.37 19.36 -25.19
N THR A 77 16.61 19.44 -25.66
CA THR A 77 17.70 18.56 -25.21
C THR A 77 17.95 18.72 -23.70
N ARG A 78 18.00 19.96 -23.21
CA ARG A 78 18.18 20.24 -21.77
C ARG A 78 17.01 19.73 -20.94
N PHE A 79 15.77 19.92 -21.41
CA PHE A 79 14.57 19.38 -20.75
C PHE A 79 14.63 17.85 -20.66
N ASN A 80 14.94 17.16 -21.76
CA ASN A 80 15.05 15.70 -21.79
C ASN A 80 16.17 15.18 -20.85
N ARG A 81 17.31 15.89 -20.79
CA ARG A 81 18.40 15.56 -19.86
C ARG A 81 17.95 15.65 -18.39
N LEU A 82 17.27 16.74 -18.03
CA LEU A 82 16.73 16.92 -16.68
C LEU A 82 15.67 15.85 -16.35
N ALA A 83 14.79 15.51 -17.30
CA ALA A 83 13.80 14.45 -17.12
C ALA A 83 14.45 13.09 -16.84
N ARG A 84 15.49 12.72 -17.61
CA ARG A 84 16.28 11.51 -17.36
C ARG A 84 16.97 11.53 -16.00
N ARG A 85 17.55 12.67 -15.62
CA ARG A 85 18.20 12.82 -14.32
C ARG A 85 17.21 12.64 -13.16
N ILE A 86 16.04 13.28 -13.24
CA ILE A 86 14.99 13.12 -12.22
C ILE A 86 14.57 11.66 -12.08
N LYS A 87 14.35 10.96 -13.21
CA LYS A 87 14.03 9.53 -13.18
C LYS A 87 15.10 8.73 -12.44
N TRP A 88 16.37 8.94 -12.78
CA TRP A 88 17.49 8.27 -12.14
C TRP A 88 17.57 8.56 -10.62
N GLU A 89 17.40 9.81 -10.21
CA GLU A 89 17.41 10.18 -8.78
C GLU A 89 16.24 9.55 -8.02
N LEU A 90 15.05 9.50 -8.61
CA LEU A 90 13.88 8.84 -8.02
C LEU A 90 14.11 7.33 -7.86
N ASP A 91 14.69 6.70 -8.87
CA ASP A 91 15.04 5.27 -8.83
C ASP A 91 16.07 4.98 -7.73
N ASN A 92 17.13 5.80 -7.64
CA ASN A 92 18.14 5.67 -6.58
C ASN A 92 17.55 5.89 -5.20
N HIS A 93 16.72 6.91 -5.03
CA HIS A 93 16.06 7.18 -3.76
C HIS A 93 15.17 6.01 -3.34
N ARG A 94 14.42 5.43 -4.28
CA ARG A 94 13.60 4.22 -4.05
C ARG A 94 14.48 3.04 -3.62
N ILE A 95 15.57 2.78 -4.33
CA ILE A 95 16.51 1.68 -4.03
C ILE A 95 17.16 1.88 -2.66
N SER A 96 17.66 3.08 -2.37
CA SER A 96 18.31 3.42 -1.10
C SER A 96 17.35 3.25 0.06
N ARG A 97 16.12 3.76 -0.05
CA ARG A 97 15.10 3.58 0.98
C ARG A 97 14.78 2.10 1.20
N TYR A 98 14.68 1.32 0.11
CA TYR A 98 14.42 -0.11 0.22
C TYR A 98 15.58 -0.85 0.90
N ARG A 99 16.83 -0.48 0.62
CA ARG A 99 18.01 -1.03 1.33
C ARG A 99 17.96 -0.73 2.82
N SER A 100 17.74 0.53 3.21
CA SER A 100 17.61 0.90 4.62
C SER A 100 16.43 0.19 5.30
N TYR A 101 15.35 -0.04 4.55
CA TYR A 101 14.23 -0.86 5.04
C TYR A 101 14.67 -2.30 5.31
N LEU A 102 15.39 -2.95 4.40
CA LEU A 102 15.88 -4.33 4.57
C LEU A 102 16.88 -4.45 5.72
N GLU A 103 17.79 -3.49 5.86
CA GLU A 103 18.74 -3.42 6.98
C GLU A 103 18.03 -3.29 8.34
N GLY A 104 16.85 -2.67 8.36
CA GLY A 104 16.02 -2.54 9.56
C GLY A 104 15.19 -3.77 9.91
N ILE A 105 15.19 -4.83 9.09
CA ILE A 105 14.48 -6.09 9.41
C ILE A 105 15.38 -6.95 10.29
N THR A 106 15.06 -7.04 11.58
CA THR A 106 15.78 -7.89 12.54
C THR A 106 14.98 -9.14 12.95
N PRO A 107 15.65 -10.26 13.27
CA PRO A 107 14.99 -11.42 13.86
C PRO A 107 14.36 -11.03 15.21
N GLY A 108 13.05 -11.23 15.37
CA GLY A 108 12.28 -10.82 16.55
C GLY A 108 11.35 -9.62 16.34
N TYR A 109 11.34 -9.03 15.14
CA TYR A 109 10.38 -7.98 14.79
C TYR A 109 8.95 -8.55 14.76
N SER A 110 8.07 -8.06 15.64
CA SER A 110 6.68 -8.51 15.76
C SER A 110 5.83 -8.30 14.50
N CYS A 111 6.35 -7.57 13.52
CA CYS A 111 5.71 -7.28 12.23
C CYS A 111 6.25 -8.12 11.08
N LEU A 112 7.20 -9.05 11.31
CA LEU A 112 7.87 -9.78 10.23
C LEU A 112 6.86 -10.47 9.30
N TRP A 113 5.82 -11.10 9.85
CA TRP A 113 4.73 -11.67 9.04
C TRP A 113 4.02 -10.65 8.14
N LYS A 114 3.78 -9.42 8.63
CA LYS A 114 3.17 -8.36 7.80
C LYS A 114 4.10 -7.98 6.64
N GLU A 115 5.41 -7.93 6.90
CA GLU A 115 6.41 -7.64 5.89
C GLU A 115 6.54 -8.77 4.86
N THR A 116 6.61 -10.02 5.32
CA THR A 116 6.62 -11.21 4.45
C THR A 116 5.36 -11.25 3.59
N LYS A 117 4.18 -11.03 4.19
CA LYS A 117 2.92 -10.94 3.45
C LYS A 117 2.94 -9.82 2.41
N ARG A 118 3.48 -8.65 2.76
CA ARG A 118 3.62 -7.53 1.82
C ARG A 118 4.54 -7.86 0.64
N LEU A 119 5.64 -8.58 0.89
CA LEU A 119 6.58 -9.01 -0.15
C LEU A 119 6.00 -10.09 -1.06
N LEU A 120 5.27 -11.04 -0.49
CA LEU A 120 4.61 -12.13 -1.24
C LEU A 120 3.35 -11.66 -1.97
N ASN A 121 2.72 -10.59 -1.51
CA ASN A 121 1.56 -10.01 -2.16
C ASN A 121 2.02 -9.18 -3.37
N GLU A 122 2.36 -9.89 -4.44
CA GLU A 122 2.62 -9.27 -5.73
C GLU A 122 1.39 -8.48 -6.16
N HIS A 123 1.61 -7.24 -6.58
CA HIS A 123 0.54 -6.42 -7.13
C HIS A 123 0.07 -7.06 -8.44
N CYS A 124 -1.06 -7.76 -8.41
CA CYS A 124 -1.70 -8.24 -9.62
C CYS A 124 -2.15 -7.02 -10.44
N GLN A 125 -1.55 -6.83 -11.61
CA GLN A 125 -2.00 -5.79 -12.53
C GLN A 125 -3.44 -6.14 -12.93
N ILE A 126 -4.38 -5.28 -12.58
CA ILE A 126 -5.77 -5.42 -13.03
C ILE A 126 -5.74 -5.13 -14.53
N PHE A 127 -5.88 -6.17 -15.34
CA PHE A 127 -5.97 -6.04 -16.79
C PHE A 127 -7.32 -5.44 -17.18
N SER A 128 -7.35 -4.75 -18.32
CA SER A 128 -8.61 -4.34 -18.93
C SER A 128 -9.47 -5.56 -19.22
N LEU A 129 -10.79 -5.43 -19.11
CA LEU A 129 -11.71 -6.52 -19.43
C LEU A 129 -11.58 -6.87 -20.92
N GLN A 130 -11.27 -8.13 -21.21
CA GLN A 130 -11.08 -8.63 -22.57
C GLN A 130 -12.08 -9.75 -22.86
N VAL A 131 -12.62 -9.73 -24.08
CA VAL A 131 -13.41 -10.82 -24.65
C VAL A 131 -12.68 -11.27 -25.90
N GLY A 132 -12.06 -12.45 -25.84
CA GLY A 132 -11.12 -12.88 -26.87
C GLY A 132 -9.95 -11.90 -27.00
N ASP A 133 -9.70 -11.41 -28.22
CA ASP A 133 -8.62 -10.45 -28.53
C ASP A 133 -9.05 -8.97 -28.45
N ARG A 134 -10.31 -8.70 -28.05
CA ARG A 134 -10.87 -7.35 -28.00
C ARG A 134 -11.00 -6.85 -26.57
N ILE A 135 -10.59 -5.59 -26.35
CA ILE A 135 -10.80 -4.88 -25.08
C ILE A 135 -12.21 -4.28 -25.08
N VAL A 136 -12.96 -4.55 -24.00
CA VAL A 136 -14.31 -4.05 -23.81
C VAL A 136 -14.27 -2.61 -23.27
N THR A 137 -14.85 -1.67 -24.00
CA THR A 137 -14.82 -0.24 -23.67
C THR A 137 -16.18 0.27 -23.20
N SER A 138 -17.27 -0.16 -23.82
CA SER A 138 -18.65 0.23 -23.47
C SER A 138 -19.06 -0.28 -22.09
N ALA A 139 -19.92 0.47 -21.39
CA ALA A 139 -20.43 0.08 -20.08
C ALA A 139 -21.39 -1.11 -20.16
N GLU A 140 -22.28 -1.13 -21.16
CA GLU A 140 -23.25 -2.22 -21.39
C GLU A 140 -22.52 -3.54 -21.64
N GLU A 141 -21.55 -3.51 -22.57
CA GLU A 141 -20.74 -4.68 -22.92
C GLU A 141 -19.92 -5.20 -21.72
N LYS A 142 -19.44 -4.31 -20.82
CA LYS A 142 -18.78 -4.74 -19.57
C LYS A 142 -19.74 -5.48 -18.65
N CYS A 143 -20.96 -4.96 -18.49
CA CYS A 143 -21.97 -5.56 -17.61
C CYS A 143 -22.32 -6.97 -18.08
N GLU A 144 -22.54 -7.16 -19.39
CA GLU A 144 -22.86 -8.45 -19.98
C GLU A 144 -21.73 -9.48 -19.77
N VAL A 145 -20.49 -9.07 -20.02
CA VAL A 145 -19.32 -9.96 -19.86
C VAL A 145 -19.13 -10.38 -18.41
N ILE A 146 -19.32 -9.44 -17.46
CA ILE A 146 -19.26 -9.74 -16.03
C ILE A 146 -20.41 -10.67 -15.63
N ALA A 147 -21.63 -10.41 -16.09
CA ALA A 147 -22.79 -11.24 -15.79
C ALA A 147 -22.59 -12.68 -16.29
N ALA A 148 -22.18 -12.85 -17.54
CA ALA A 148 -21.91 -14.15 -18.13
C ALA A 148 -20.76 -14.88 -17.40
N HIS A 149 -19.70 -14.16 -17.01
CA HIS A 149 -18.61 -14.76 -16.24
C HIS A 149 -19.10 -15.27 -14.88
N LEU A 150 -19.90 -14.48 -14.16
CA LEU A 150 -20.46 -14.82 -12.86
C LEU A 150 -21.43 -16.01 -12.94
N GLU A 151 -22.31 -16.02 -13.93
CA GLU A 151 -23.22 -17.14 -14.18
C GLU A 151 -22.45 -18.45 -14.36
N ASN A 152 -21.42 -18.43 -15.21
CA ASN A 152 -20.58 -19.60 -15.45
C ASN A 152 -19.82 -20.05 -14.19
N THR A 153 -19.28 -19.11 -13.41
CA THR A 153 -18.56 -19.46 -12.16
C THR A 153 -19.51 -20.07 -11.13
N ILE A 154 -20.68 -19.48 -10.94
CA ILE A 154 -21.71 -20.00 -10.02
C ILE A 154 -22.16 -21.39 -10.48
N HIS A 155 -22.49 -21.56 -11.77
CA HIS A 155 -22.88 -22.86 -12.32
C HIS A 155 -21.79 -23.92 -12.09
N THR A 156 -20.54 -23.60 -12.40
CA THR A 156 -19.40 -24.52 -12.21
C THR A 156 -19.23 -24.94 -10.75
N ILE A 157 -19.43 -24.03 -9.79
CA ILE A 157 -19.35 -24.32 -8.36
C ILE A 157 -20.50 -25.23 -7.93
N LEU A 158 -21.71 -25.03 -8.46
CA LEU A 158 -22.90 -25.80 -8.08
C LEU A 158 -22.91 -27.22 -8.68
N THR A 159 -22.26 -27.42 -9.82
CA THR A 159 -22.16 -28.74 -10.48
C THR A 159 -20.99 -29.59 -9.98
N ARG A 160 -20.17 -29.07 -9.06
CA ARG A 160 -18.96 -29.72 -8.53
C ARG A 160 -19.17 -30.19 -7.10
#